data_AF-A0A7X0AG63-F1
#
_entry.id   AF-A0A7X0AG63-F1
#
_cell.length_a   1.000
_cell.length_b   1.000
_cell.length_c   1.000
_cell.angle_alpha   90.00
_cell.angle_beta   90.00
_cell.angle_gamma   90.00
#
_symmetry.space_group_name_H-M   'P 1'
#
loop_
_entity.id
_entity.type
_entity.pdbx_description
1 polymer ?
#
loop_
_entity_poly.entity_id
_entity_poly.type
_entity_poly.pdbx_seq_one_letter_code
_entity_poly.pdbx_strand_id
1 'polypeptide(L)' 'MTKSYEPPLTTNPHAPLYRVDKGIRAAQQRLDAAIDARQHHTSQNLAFEVIKEAREGLKKSEQLRALKIKELAQRSAETE' A
#
# COMPACT_ATOMS: atom_id res chain seq x y z
N MET A 1 3.11 7.25 -10.36
CA MET A 1 1.64 7.39 -10.44
C MET A 1 1.11 7.54 -9.02
N THR A 2 0.67 8.74 -8.64
CA THR A 2 0.04 8.99 -7.35
C THR A 2 -1.39 8.44 -7.40
N LYS A 3 -1.57 7.22 -6.90
CA LYS A 3 -2.89 6.62 -6.76
C LYS A 3 -3.64 7.39 -5.68
N SER A 4 -4.79 7.97 -6.03
CA SER A 4 -5.68 8.61 -5.07
C SER A 4 -6.47 7.54 -4.33
N TYR A 5 -6.48 7.61 -3.00
CA TYR A 5 -7.22 6.69 -2.15
C TYR A 5 -8.49 7.38 -1.64
N GLU A 6 -9.61 6.66 -1.67
CA GLU A 6 -10.86 7.10 -1.06
C GLU A 6 -11.31 6.03 -0.04
N PRO A 7 -11.41 6.36 1.27
CA PRO A 7 -10.96 7.61 1.90
C PRO A 7 -9.43 7.82 1.76
N PRO A 8 -8.90 9.05 1.93
CA PRO A 8 -7.45 9.30 1.88
C PRO A 8 -6.66 8.45 2.89
N LEU A 9 -5.38 8.19 2.60
CA LEU A 9 -4.52 7.48 3.54
C LEU A 9 -4.32 8.34 4.80
N THR A 10 -4.81 7.86 5.94
CA THR A 10 -4.73 8.61 7.19
C THR A 10 -3.30 8.76 7.69
N THR A 11 -2.98 9.93 8.21
CA THR A 11 -1.75 10.23 8.97
C THR A 11 -1.96 10.16 10.48
N ASN A 12 -3.22 10.18 10.93
CA ASN A 12 -3.55 10.23 12.35
C ASN A 12 -3.25 8.87 13.00
N PRO A 13 -2.32 8.78 13.97
CA PRO A 13 -1.98 7.52 14.66
C PRO A 13 -3.16 6.83 15.35
N HIS A 14 -4.19 7.62 15.72
CA HIS A 14 -5.38 7.15 16.39
C HIS A 14 -6.49 6.72 15.42
N ALA A 15 -6.33 6.98 14.11
CA ALA A 15 -7.32 6.57 13.14
C ALA A 15 -7.33 5.03 12.98
N PRO A 16 -8.50 4.40 12.81
CA PRO A 16 -8.62 2.95 12.75
C PRO A 16 -7.93 2.33 11.51
N LEU A 17 -7.68 3.13 10.47
CA LEU A 17 -6.95 2.72 9.27
C LEU A 17 -5.42 2.95 9.36
N TYR A 18 -4.92 3.62 10.40
CA TYR A 18 -3.54 4.11 10.46
C TYR A 18 -2.48 3.04 10.22
N ARG A 19 -2.61 1.88 10.88
CA ARG A 19 -1.61 0.79 10.74
C ARG A 19 -1.54 0.27 9.31
N VAL A 20 -2.68 0.13 8.65
CA VAL A 20 -2.76 -0.38 7.28
C VAL A 20 -2.29 0.68 6.29
N ASP A 21 -2.71 1.94 6.49
CA ASP A 21 -2.31 3.07 5.65
C ASP A 21 -0.80 3.34 5.75
N LYS A 22 -0.19 3.15 6.93
CA LYS A 22 1.26 3.16 7.11
C LYS A 22 1.94 2.04 6.29
N GLY A 23 1.35 0.85 6.26
CA GLY A 23 1.83 -0.27 5.46
C GLY A 23 1.82 0.04 3.96
N ILE A 24 0.75 0.66 3.46
CA ILE A 24 0.63 1.10 2.07
C ILE A 24 1.71 2.13 1.72
N ARG A 25 1.94 3.12 2.57
CA ARG A 25 3.00 4.13 2.35
C ARG A 25 4.38 3.49 2.28
N ALA A 26 4.68 2.56 3.18
CA ALA A 26 5.94 1.83 3.15
C ALA A 26 6.08 0.95 1.89
N ALA A 27 5.00 0.31 1.43
CA ALA A 27 5.02 -0.46 0.18
C ALA A 27 5.21 0.43 -1.05
N GLN A 28 4.58 1.62 -1.08
CA GLN A 28 4.79 2.61 -2.14
C GLN A 28 6.25 3.07 -2.18
N GLN A 29 6.84 3.40 -1.02
CA GLN A 29 8.25 3.78 -0.93
C GLN A 29 9.19 2.69 -1.46
N ARG A 30 8.91 1.41 -1.17
CA ARG A 30 9.70 0.29 -1.71
C ARG A 30 9.56 0.17 -3.22
N LEU A 31 8.36 0.36 -3.77
CA LEU A 31 8.14 0.35 -5.21
C LEU A 31 8.88 1.51 -5.89
N ASP A 32 8.82 2.70 -5.31
CA ASP A 32 9.51 3.87 -5.85
C ASP A 32 11.03 3.66 -5.82
N ALA A 33 11.57 3.11 -4.72
CA ALA A 33 12.99 2.74 -4.62
C ALA A 33 13.39 1.65 -5.62
N ALA A 34 12.54 0.66 -5.88
CA ALA A 34 12.79 -0.37 -6.89
C ALA A 34 12.79 0.20 -8.33
N ILE A 35 11.90 1.15 -8.61
CA ILE A 35 11.84 1.85 -9.90
C ILE A 35 13.09 2.72 -10.11
N ASP A 36 13.52 3.42 -9.05
CA ASP A 36 14.75 4.22 -9.07
C ASP A 36 15.99 3.34 -9.29
N ALA A 37 16.11 2.26 -8.51
CA ALA A 37 17.21 1.30 -8.62
C ALA A 37 17.31 0.65 -10.02
N ARG A 38 16.21 0.44 -10.74
CA ARG A 38 16.23 -0.09 -12.12
C ARG A 38 17.10 0.74 -13.06
N GLN A 39 17.19 2.05 -12.84
CA GLN A 39 18.02 2.94 -13.67
C GLN A 39 19.51 2.65 -13.51
N HIS A 40 19.91 2.03 -12.40
CA HIS A 40 21.30 1.75 -12.03
C HIS A 40 21.66 0.26 -12.11
N HIS A 41 20.69 -0.62 -12.38
CA HIS A 41 20.94 -2.07 -12.48
C HIS A 41 21.53 -2.48 -13.83
N THR A 42 22.62 -3.25 -13.78
CA THR A 42 23.24 -3.88 -14.96
C THR A 42 22.38 -5.01 -15.55
N SER A 43 21.56 -5.68 -14.72
CA SER A 43 20.62 -6.72 -15.16
C SER A 43 19.20 -6.20 -15.16
N GLN A 44 18.68 -5.92 -16.36
CA GLN A 44 17.31 -5.42 -16.56
C GLN A 44 16.24 -6.45 -16.16
N ASN A 45 16.52 -7.75 -16.32
CA ASN A 45 15.60 -8.83 -15.97
C ASN A 45 15.38 -8.91 -14.45
N LEU A 46 16.47 -8.81 -13.67
CA LEU A 46 16.37 -8.80 -12.20
C LEU A 46 15.61 -7.56 -11.71
N ALA A 47 15.91 -6.39 -12.27
CA ALA A 47 15.20 -5.16 -11.92
C ALA A 47 13.70 -5.24 -12.22
N PHE A 48 13.31 -5.91 -13.31
CA PHE A 48 11.90 -6.13 -13.65
C PHE A 48 11.19 -7.01 -12.61
N GLU A 49 11.80 -8.13 -12.21
CA GLU A 49 11.20 -9.01 -11.19
C GLU A 49 11.10 -8.33 -9.82
N VAL A 50 12.09 -7.54 -9.42
CA VAL A 50 12.04 -6.77 -8.16
C VAL A 50 10.90 -5.75 -8.19
N ILE A 51 10.71 -5.03 -9.30
CA ILE A 51 9.58 -4.09 -9.44
C ILE A 51 8.25 -4.84 -9.40
N LYS A 52 8.16 -6.00 -10.04
CA LYS A 52 6.95 -6.83 -10.04
C LYS A 52 6.60 -7.28 -8.61
N GLU A 53 7.58 -7.79 -7.87
CA GLU A 53 7.39 -8.18 -6.46
C GLU A 53 6.95 -6.98 -5.60
N ALA A 54 7.59 -5.82 -5.77
CA ALA A 54 7.20 -4.60 -5.05
C ALA A 54 5.76 -4.16 -5.37
N ARG A 55 5.32 -4.28 -6.64
CA ARG A 55 3.93 -4.02 -7.04
C ARG A 55 2.95 -4.99 -6.40
N GLU A 56 3.30 -6.27 -6.32
CA GLU A 56 2.48 -7.28 -5.65
C GLU A 56 2.37 -7.00 -4.15
N GLY A 57 3.47 -6.59 -3.50
CA GLY A 57 3.47 -6.17 -2.10
C GLY A 57 2.56 -4.95 -1.83
N LEU A 58 2.57 -3.97 -2.74
CA LEU A 58 1.64 -2.84 -2.67
C LEU A 58 0.18 -3.31 -2.82
N LYS A 59 -0.12 -4.14 -3.82
CA LYS A 59 -1.47 -4.68 -4.05
C LYS A 59 -2.01 -5.43 -2.84
N LYS A 60 -1.19 -6.25 -2.17
CA LYS A 60 -1.58 -6.96 -0.94
C LYS A 60 -1.92 -5.98 0.19
N SER A 61 -1.14 -4.91 0.35
CA SER A 61 -1.38 -3.87 1.37
C SER A 61 -2.70 -3.14 1.10
N GLU A 62 -3.02 -2.86 -0.17
CA GLU A 62 -4.30 -2.27 -0.57
C GLU A 62 -5.49 -3.19 -0.31
N GLN A 63 -5.35 -4.50 -0.55
CA GLN A 63 -6.38 -5.49 -0.25
C GLN A 63 -6.68 -5.56 1.26
N LEU A 64 -5.63 -5.56 2.10
CA LEU A 64 -5.79 -5.50 3.56
C LEU A 64 -6.56 -4.24 3.99
N ARG A 65 -6.31 -3.11 3.33
CA ARG A 65 -7.05 -1.87 3.60
C ARG A 65 -8.51 -1.98 3.24
N ALA A 66 -8.83 -2.53 2.07
CA ALA A 66 -10.20 -2.73 1.64
C ALA A 66 -10.96 -3.66 2.61
N LEU A 67 -10.32 -4.73 3.10
CA LEU A 67 -10.89 -5.60 4.12
C LEU A 67 -11.11 -4.85 5.44
N LYS A 68 -10.17 -4.01 5.85
CA LYS A 68 -10.30 -3.23 7.08
C LYS A 68 -11.44 -2.21 7.01
N ILE A 69 -11.62 -1.54 5.87
CA ILE A 69 -12.74 -0.63 5.65
C ILE A 69 -14.08 -1.37 5.78
N LYS A 70 -14.19 -2.56 5.18
CA LYS A 70 -15.40 -3.39 5.31
C LYS A 70 -15.66 -3.81 6.76
N GLU A 71 -14.63 -4.23 7.49
CA GLU A 71 -14.73 -4.60 8.90
C GLU A 71 -15.21 -3.42 9.77
N LEU A 72 -14.69 -2.21 9.51
CA LEU A 72 -15.11 -1.01 10.25
C LEU A 72 -16.55 -0.63 9.94
N ALA A 73 -16.97 -0.73 8.67
CA ALA A 73 -18.36 -0.47 8.28
C ALA A 73 -19.34 -1.44 8.95
N GLN A 74 -18.98 -2.73 9.03
CA GLN A 74 -19.78 -3.74 9.74
C GLN A 74 -19.91 -3.42 11.24
N ARG A 75 -18.78 -3.12 11.91
CA ARG A 75 -18.80 -2.76 13.33
C ARG A 75 -19.66 -1.53 13.60
N SER A 76 -19.56 -0.49 12.78
CA SER A 76 -20.42 0.70 12.91
C SER A 76 -21.91 0.36 12.84
N ALA A 77 -22.30 -0.54 11.92
CA ALA A 77 -23.69 -0.96 11.77
C ALA A 77 -24.20 -1.85 12.93
N GLU A 78 -23.31 -2.55 13.63
CA GLU A 78 -23.64 -3.34 14.83
C GLU A 78 -23.76 -2.50 16.11
N THR A 79 -23.27 -1.25 16.08
CA THR A 79 -23.32 -0.35 17.26
C THR A 79 -24.47 0.67 17.20
N GLU A 80 -25.22 0.71 16.10
CA GLU A 80 -26.51 1.42 15.97
C GLU A 80 -27.68 0.52 16.36
#